data_AF-A0A6G3WN68-F1
#
_entry.id   AF-A0A6G3WN68-F1
#
_cell.length_a   1.000
_cell.length_b   1.000
_cell.length_c   1.000
_cell.angle_alpha   90.00
_cell.angle_beta   90.00
_cell.angle_gamma   90.00
#
_symmetry.space_group_name_H-M   'P 1'
#
loop_
_entity.id
_entity.type
_entity.pdbx_description
1 polymer ?
#
loop_
_entity_poly.entity_id
_entity_poly.type
_entity_poly.pdbx_seq_one_letter_code
_entity_poly.pdbx_strand_id
1 'polypeptide(L)'
;MSTSYDEVMVSLGLEPSTPRAERGRVEHEHGDHRRYVQGCRCGECREAFRIYHVAWRAKQRSKPSGADRAGHGKPSTYRNYGCRCDECRAANSADVAAYRARRRERAAKGGEGR
;
A
#
# COMPACT_ATOMS: atom_id res chain seq x y z
N MET A 1 32.25 -3.02 -31.45
CA MET A 1 30.84 -3.18 -31.86
C MET A 1 30.13 -3.88 -30.71
N SER A 2 29.16 -3.22 -30.06
CA SER A 2 28.45 -3.79 -28.91
C SER A 2 27.32 -4.67 -29.42
N THR A 3 27.43 -5.99 -29.30
CA THR A 3 26.34 -6.92 -29.58
C THR A 3 25.21 -6.68 -28.58
N SER A 4 23.99 -6.56 -29.08
CA SER A 4 22.82 -6.33 -28.21
C SER A 4 22.48 -7.62 -27.45
N TYR A 5 21.88 -7.49 -26.28
CA TYR A 5 21.49 -8.65 -25.46
C TYR A 5 20.61 -9.63 -26.24
N ASP A 6 19.74 -9.13 -27.12
CA ASP A 6 18.88 -9.95 -27.97
C ASP A 6 19.67 -10.79 -28.99
N GLU A 7 20.77 -10.28 -29.55
CA GLU A 7 21.67 -11.06 -30.42
C GLU A 7 22.37 -12.19 -29.67
N VAL A 8 22.75 -11.94 -28.41
CA VAL A 8 23.32 -12.97 -27.53
C VAL A 8 22.28 -14.04 -27.19
N MET A 9 21.03 -13.66 -26.92
CA MET A 9 19.96 -14.63 -26.62
C MET A 9 19.61 -15.51 -27.82
N VAL A 10 19.55 -14.93 -29.03
CA VAL A 10 19.31 -15.68 -30.27
C VAL A 10 20.45 -16.65 -30.59
N SER A 11 21.72 -16.23 -30.39
CA SER A 11 22.87 -17.12 -30.59
C SER A 11 22.94 -18.28 -29.59
N LEU A 12 22.29 -18.15 -28.43
CA LEU A 12 22.11 -19.22 -27.44
C LEU A 12 20.84 -20.07 -27.68
N GLY A 13 20.11 -19.83 -28.77
CA GLY A 13 18.88 -20.57 -29.10
C GLY A 13 17.69 -20.27 -28.19
N LEU A 14 17.72 -19.13 -27.50
CA LEU A 14 16.65 -18.67 -26.62
C LEU A 14 15.81 -17.61 -27.34
N GLU A 15 14.49 -17.68 -27.18
CA GLU A 15 13.60 -16.65 -27.71
C GLU A 15 13.93 -15.29 -27.06
N PRO A 16 14.06 -14.20 -27.85
CA PRO A 16 14.33 -12.88 -27.30
C PRO A 16 13.19 -12.45 -26.37
N SER A 17 13.52 -11.68 -25.33
CA SER A 17 12.52 -11.31 -24.33
C SER A 17 11.42 -10.46 -24.98
N THR A 18 10.19 -10.99 -25.07
CA THR A 18 9.05 -10.17 -25.48
C THR A 18 8.97 -8.95 -24.56
N PRO A 19 8.85 -7.72 -25.08
CA PRO A 19 8.68 -6.56 -24.23
C PRO A 19 7.45 -6.78 -23.36
N ARG A 20 7.58 -6.43 -22.07
CA ARG A 20 6.49 -6.52 -21.10
C ARG A 20 5.26 -5.88 -21.71
N ALA A 21 4.25 -6.69 -22.06
CA ALA A 21 3.05 -6.23 -22.75
C ALA A 21 2.58 -4.89 -22.15
N GLU A 22 2.42 -3.88 -23.00
CA GLU A 22 2.01 -2.55 -22.60
C GLU A 22 0.66 -2.66 -21.88
N ARG A 23 0.69 -2.67 -20.55
CA ARG A 23 -0.52 -2.64 -19.73
C ARG A 23 -1.11 -1.25 -19.88
N GLY A 24 -1.95 -1.07 -20.90
CA GLY A 24 -2.66 0.17 -21.17
C GLY A 24 -3.38 0.66 -19.91
N ARG A 25 -3.21 1.94 -19.57
CA ARG A 25 -3.97 2.56 -18.49
C ARG A 25 -5.40 2.76 -19.00
N VAL A 26 -6.34 1.98 -18.48
CA VAL A 26 -7.77 2.22 -18.74
C VAL A 26 -8.16 3.59 -18.17
N GLU A 27 -8.77 4.42 -19.01
CA GLU A 27 -9.34 5.69 -18.59
C GLU A 27 -10.60 5.43 -17.74
N HIS A 28 -10.71 6.14 -16.63
CA HIS A 28 -11.84 6.04 -15.72
C HIS A 28 -12.45 7.43 -15.56
N GLU A 29 -13.77 7.49 -15.42
CA GLU A 29 -14.49 8.75 -15.21
C GLU A 29 -14.20 9.33 -13.81
N HIS A 30 -14.38 10.64 -13.65
CA HIS A 30 -14.38 11.28 -12.33
C HIS A 30 -15.49 10.69 -11.46
N GLY A 31 -15.31 10.71 -10.13
CA GLY A 31 -16.21 9.99 -9.23
C GLY A 31 -15.93 8.49 -9.11
N ASP A 32 -14.85 7.96 -9.71
CA ASP A 32 -14.33 6.63 -9.43
C ASP A 32 -13.09 6.70 -8.50
N HIS A 33 -13.02 5.80 -7.50
CA HIS A 33 -11.85 5.61 -6.65
C HIS A 33 -10.56 5.33 -7.43
N ARG A 34 -10.64 4.71 -8.62
CA ARG A 34 -9.49 4.44 -9.48
C ARG A 34 -8.88 5.73 -10.02
N ARG A 35 -9.67 6.77 -10.31
CA ARG A 35 -9.12 8.09 -10.68
C ARG A 35 -8.43 8.78 -9.52
N TYR A 36 -8.93 8.59 -8.29
CA TYR A 36 -8.21 9.04 -7.11
C TYR A 36 -6.83 8.37 -7.01
N VAL A 37 -6.76 7.05 -7.21
CA VAL A 37 -5.46 6.33 -7.21
C VAL A 37 -4.55 6.80 -8.35
N GLN A 38 -5.11 7.13 -9.51
CA GLN A 38 -4.40 7.66 -10.67
C GLN A 38 -3.91 9.12 -10.52
N GLY A 39 -4.30 9.84 -9.47
CA GLY A 39 -3.80 11.18 -9.13
C GLY A 39 -4.86 12.29 -9.06
N CYS A 40 -6.09 12.05 -9.51
CA CYS A 40 -7.14 13.06 -9.39
C CYS A 40 -7.48 13.32 -7.92
N ARG A 41 -7.76 14.59 -7.60
CA ARG A 41 -8.13 15.05 -6.26
C ARG A 41 -9.41 15.90 -6.27
N CYS A 42 -10.29 15.79 -7.26
CA CYS A 42 -11.57 16.50 -7.20
C CYS A 42 -12.47 15.95 -6.06
N GLY A 43 -13.51 16.70 -5.68
CA GLY A 43 -14.43 16.32 -4.60
C GLY A 43 -15.05 14.93 -4.80
N GLU A 44 -15.55 14.66 -6.00
CA GLU A 44 -16.19 13.39 -6.36
C GLU A 44 -15.23 12.20 -6.23
N CYS A 45 -13.99 12.33 -6.73
CA CYS A 45 -12.98 11.29 -6.58
C CYS A 45 -12.57 11.05 -5.11
N ARG A 46 -12.50 12.11 -4.29
CA ARG A 46 -12.23 11.95 -2.85
C ARG A 46 -13.35 11.19 -2.15
N GLU A 47 -14.59 11.53 -2.47
CA GLU A 47 -15.77 10.89 -1.89
C GLU A 47 -15.88 9.43 -2.33
N ALA A 48 -15.73 9.16 -3.62
CA ALA A 48 -15.70 7.80 -4.14
C ALA A 48 -14.62 6.93 -3.47
N PHE A 49 -13.41 7.48 -3.29
CA PHE A 49 -12.34 6.79 -2.58
C PHE A 49 -12.67 6.58 -1.10
N ARG A 50 -13.31 7.55 -0.43
CA ARG A 50 -13.77 7.41 0.96
C ARG A 50 -14.77 6.27 1.09
N ILE A 51 -15.80 6.23 0.25
CA ILE A 51 -16.82 5.16 0.23
C ILE A 51 -16.17 3.81 -0.01
N TYR A 52 -15.35 3.71 -1.06
CA TYR A 52 -14.61 2.49 -1.39
C TYR A 52 -13.78 1.99 -0.20
N HIS A 53 -13.03 2.88 0.46
CA HIS A 53 -12.14 2.50 1.54
C HIS A 53 -12.89 2.09 2.81
N VAL A 54 -14.05 2.70 3.11
CA VAL A 54 -14.95 2.26 4.19
C VAL A 54 -15.44 0.84 3.91
N ALA A 55 -15.93 0.56 2.70
CA ALA A 55 -16.38 -0.77 2.31
C ALA A 55 -15.24 -1.81 2.35
N TRP A 56 -14.06 -1.44 1.87
CA TRP A 56 -12.86 -2.30 1.95
C TRP A 56 -12.50 -2.64 3.40
N ARG A 57 -12.51 -1.65 4.31
CA ARG A 57 -12.25 -1.88 5.75
C ARG A 57 -13.30 -2.78 6.39
N ALA A 58 -14.59 -2.62 6.04
CA ALA A 58 -15.65 -3.50 6.52
C ALA A 58 -15.41 -4.94 6.07
N LYS A 59 -15.04 -5.14 4.80
CA LYS A 59 -14.70 -6.45 4.23
C LYS A 59 -13.46 -7.09 4.87
N GLN A 60 -12.45 -6.32 5.26
CA GLN A 60 -11.30 -6.86 5.98
C GLN A 60 -11.70 -7.32 7.38
N ARG A 61 -12.53 -6.55 8.09
CA ARG A 61 -13.02 -6.91 9.44
C ARG A 61 -13.85 -8.18 9.44
N SER A 62 -14.60 -8.47 8.37
CA SER A 62 -15.39 -9.70 8.26
C SER A 62 -14.56 -10.94 7.88
N LYS A 63 -13.25 -10.79 7.63
CA LYS A 63 -12.36 -11.87 7.18
C LYS A 63 -11.24 -12.14 8.20
N PRO A 64 -11.51 -12.87 9.30
CA PRO A 64 -10.51 -13.16 10.32
C PRO A 64 -9.33 -13.99 9.76
N SER A 65 -9.57 -14.82 8.74
CA SER A 65 -8.56 -15.70 8.15
C SER A 65 -7.30 -15.00 7.62
N GLY A 66 -7.42 -13.72 7.23
CA GLY A 66 -6.26 -12.92 6.83
C GLY A 66 -5.32 -12.62 8.02
N ALA A 67 -5.89 -12.34 9.18
CA ALA A 67 -5.14 -12.11 10.41
C ALA A 67 -4.51 -13.40 10.94
N ASP A 68 -5.23 -14.52 10.85
CA ASP A 68 -4.73 -15.83 11.28
C ASP A 68 -3.48 -16.25 10.49
N ARG A 69 -3.48 -16.02 9.17
CA ARG A 69 -2.30 -16.27 8.32
C ARG A 69 -1.11 -15.34 8.63
N ALA A 70 -1.38 -14.07 8.96
CA ALA A 70 -0.34 -13.07 9.24
C ALA A 70 0.25 -13.19 10.67
N GLY A 71 -0.49 -13.83 11.56
CA GLY A 71 -0.22 -13.93 13.00
C GLY A 71 -0.71 -12.71 13.76
N HIS A 72 -1.34 -12.97 14.92
CA HIS A 72 -1.85 -11.94 15.84
C HIS A 72 -0.73 -11.24 16.63
N GLY A 73 -1.08 -10.21 17.40
CA GLY A 73 -0.12 -9.49 18.26
C GLY A 73 0.83 -8.54 17.52
N LYS A 74 0.58 -8.20 16.25
CA LYS A 74 1.42 -7.29 15.47
C LYS A 74 0.65 -6.01 15.06
N PRO A 75 1.31 -4.84 15.03
CA PRO A 75 0.67 -3.61 14.52
C PRO A 75 0.25 -3.72 13.05
N SER A 76 1.02 -4.47 12.25
CA SER A 76 0.71 -4.75 10.84
C SER A 76 -0.58 -5.56 10.70
N THR A 77 -0.81 -6.55 11.57
CA THR A 77 -2.03 -7.36 11.59
C THR A 77 -3.27 -6.52 11.90
N TYR A 78 -3.16 -5.60 12.86
CA TYR A 78 -4.22 -4.63 13.17
C TYR A 78 -4.55 -3.70 12.00
N ARG A 79 -3.53 -3.18 11.30
CA ARG A 79 -3.70 -2.15 10.25
C ARG A 79 -4.12 -2.73 8.91
N ASN A 80 -3.51 -3.83 8.49
CA ASN A 80 -3.64 -4.36 7.14
C ASN A 80 -4.78 -5.36 7.03
N TYR A 81 -4.98 -6.19 8.05
CA TYR A 81 -5.97 -7.27 8.05
C TYR A 81 -7.18 -6.94 8.93
N GLY A 82 -7.18 -5.79 9.60
CA GLY A 82 -8.33 -5.32 10.37
C GLY A 82 -8.61 -6.10 11.65
N CYS A 83 -7.67 -6.93 12.15
CA CYS A 83 -7.84 -7.64 13.40
C CYS A 83 -8.02 -6.67 14.58
N ARG A 84 -8.89 -7.05 15.52
CA ARG A 84 -9.24 -6.26 16.70
C ARG A 84 -9.19 -7.08 17.99
N CYS A 85 -8.52 -8.23 18.03
CA CYS A 85 -8.27 -8.93 19.30
C CYS A 85 -7.39 -8.08 20.23
N ASP A 86 -7.37 -8.43 21.52
CA ASP A 86 -6.67 -7.63 22.54
C ASP A 86 -5.16 -7.55 22.30
N GLU A 87 -4.53 -8.65 21.86
CA GLU A 87 -3.10 -8.65 21.50
C GLU A 87 -2.79 -7.67 20.37
N CYS A 88 -3.61 -7.67 19.31
CA CYS A 88 -3.45 -6.75 18.18
C CYS A 88 -3.71 -5.30 18.58
N ARG A 89 -4.69 -5.05 19.47
CA ARG A 89 -4.96 -3.71 20.03
C ARG A 89 -3.77 -3.22 20.85
N ALA A 90 -3.26 -4.04 21.76
CA ALA A 90 -2.12 -3.73 22.61
C ALA A 90 -0.87 -3.41 21.78
N ALA A 91 -0.55 -4.28 20.81
CA ALA A 91 0.58 -4.08 19.91
C ALA A 91 0.48 -2.77 19.11
N ASN A 92 -0.69 -2.48 18.53
CA ASN A 92 -0.87 -1.22 17.80
C ASN A 92 -0.79 0.00 18.73
N SER A 93 -1.36 -0.05 19.93
CA SER A 93 -1.26 1.03 20.92
C SER A 93 0.18 1.31 21.33
N ALA A 94 0.96 0.27 21.61
CA ALA A 94 2.38 0.39 21.94
C ALA A 94 3.18 1.03 20.79
N ASP A 95 2.96 0.58 19.55
CA ASP A 95 3.65 1.15 18.37
C ASP A 95 3.30 2.64 18.16
N VAL A 96 2.03 3.02 18.33
CA VAL A 96 1.59 4.43 18.23
C VAL A 96 2.22 5.28 19.34
N ALA A 97 2.29 4.77 20.57
CA ALA A 97 2.96 5.46 21.67
C ALA A 97 4.45 5.70 21.37
N ALA A 98 5.16 4.65 20.91
CA ALA A 98 6.56 4.75 20.52
C ALA A 98 6.78 5.71 19.33
N TYR A 99 5.89 5.70 18.34
CA TYR A 99 5.92 6.67 17.24
C TYR A 99 5.76 8.12 17.73
N ARG A 100 4.78 8.37 18.62
CA ARG A 100 4.55 9.70 19.20
C ARG A 100 5.73 10.18 20.04
N ALA A 101 6.35 9.29 20.83
CA ALA A 101 7.55 9.61 21.59
C ALA A 101 8.70 10.07 20.67
N ARG A 102 9.05 9.26 19.66
CA ARG A 102 10.08 9.60 18.66
C ARG A 102 9.78 10.91 17.94
N ARG A 103 8.51 11.17 17.60
CA ARG A 103 8.10 12.42 16.95
C ARG A 103 8.29 13.63 17.86
N ARG A 104 7.96 13.52 19.16
CA ARG A 104 8.19 14.58 20.16
C ARG A 104 9.67 14.85 20.36
N GLU A 105 10.49 13.81 20.46
CA GLU A 105 11.95 13.94 20.57
C GLU A 105 12.54 14.65 19.35
N ARG A 106 12.10 14.29 18.13
CA ARG A 106 12.52 14.99 16.91
C ARG A 106 12.08 16.44 16.87
N ALA A 107 10.88 16.75 17.36
CA ALA A 107 10.40 18.12 17.44
C ALA A 107 11.21 18.94 18.47
N ALA A 108 11.54 18.36 19.61
CA ALA A 108 12.40 18.99 20.60
C ALA A 108 13.81 19.25 20.05
N LYS A 109 14.38 18.31 19.28
CA LYS A 109 15.69 18.46 18.63
C LYS A 109 15.67 19.38 17.40
N GLY A 110 14.53 19.47 16.71
CA GLY A 110 14.37 20.23 15.46
C GLY A 110 13.78 21.64 15.64
N GLY A 111 13.50 22.05 16.88
CA GLY A 111 13.08 23.41 17.23
C GLY A 111 14.24 24.41 17.37
N GLU A 112 15.49 23.94 17.25
CA GLU A 112 16.71 24.75 17.43
C GLU A 112 17.28 25.29 16.10
N GLY A 113 16.48 25.32 15.03
CA GLY A 113 16.96 25.72 13.70
C GLY A 113 15.88 25.97 12.64
N ARG A 114 14.81 26.69 12.98
CA ARG A 114 13.90 27.28 11.98
C ARG A 114 13.84 28.79 12.15
#